data_AF-A0A3M7RCR3-F1
#
_entry.id   AF-A0A3M7RCR3-F1
#
_cell.length_a   1.000
_cell.length_b   1.000
_cell.length_c   1.000
_cell.angle_alpha   90.00
_cell.angle_beta   90.00
_cell.angle_gamma   90.00
#
_symmetry.space_group_name_H-M   'P 1'
#
loop_
_entity.id
_entity.type
_entity.pdbx_description
1 polymer ?
#
loop_
_entity_poly.entity_id
_entity_poly.type
_entity_poly.pdbx_seq_one_letter_code
_entity_poly.pdbx_strand_id
1 'polypeptide(L)'
;MNMTLPKLNKSSSSPVLPPINSPPDLTVDASKLLILTKNDLDRISGHLNNNKKQEEEAQDELRRKRELYEKSKALTKNWNNTFEGSRRHKLQQKKIREEKLEEKRRQIDLEHAEYMAEQRRKAIEQAKLLQYHETDRIKTFHSALKYTEVLKEREAQIEIKKILEQLNKAREDEIDKQAYVMMQERFKKDEEIYQKKREEIRKLYEHHKKQIQDHEYQREKEKDQVRKDAEALRKLAEEYQAERDQLEMIRLNKMRELKESYDNALANRRRIIEAEKILDEEENEEIRVYASAKKKMANIKYQREKEARREKEEKQDKIMANLGAMLKTQVEDEEFRIAKAVAKNEAKLAQEELFKEMKFRKELGDIHKHRLETIKRKDDERLLQETEDKELMKKKMETDLMYQMFELEQNKLRHQKMDEISKQNLQLTNERKDLEKRIKKADKDFVQKEMELMNLEDKQFEDYATRVIDYLGTHGRNTHPMKKVLNDVIKPINLIDERSQAAQIKKHLYDVPSNKNLGFM
;
A
#
# COMPACT_ATOMS: atom_id res chain seq x y z
N MET A 1 -3.84 26.66 -65.02
CA MET A 1 -4.18 27.77 -65.95
C MET A 1 -2.96 28.06 -66.79
N ASN A 2 -3.09 28.05 -68.12
CA ASN A 2 -1.96 28.30 -69.02
C ASN A 2 -1.91 29.79 -69.38
N MET A 3 -0.74 30.41 -69.30
CA MET A 3 -0.50 31.76 -69.82
C MET A 3 0.70 31.72 -70.77
N THR A 4 0.45 32.12 -72.01
CA THR A 4 1.25 31.85 -73.20
C THR A 4 2.46 32.76 -73.33
N LEU A 5 3.60 32.23 -73.78
CA LEU A 5 4.72 33.03 -74.29
C LEU A 5 4.49 33.38 -75.77
N PRO A 6 4.53 34.67 -76.18
CA PRO A 6 4.49 35.04 -77.59
C PRO A 6 5.86 34.84 -78.25
N LYS A 7 5.94 33.98 -79.26
CA LYS A 7 7.08 33.94 -80.19
C LYS A 7 6.83 34.94 -81.32
N LEU A 8 7.72 35.93 -81.49
CA LEU A 8 7.68 36.83 -82.64
C LEU A 8 8.34 36.16 -83.85
N ASN A 9 7.61 36.10 -84.97
CA ASN A 9 8.04 35.44 -86.20
C ASN A 9 9.10 36.25 -86.95
N LYS A 10 10.08 35.54 -87.55
CA LYS A 10 10.95 36.11 -88.59
C LYS A 10 10.24 36.04 -89.94
N SER A 11 9.66 37.15 -90.40
CA SER A 11 9.06 37.26 -91.73
C SER A 11 10.12 37.57 -92.80
N SER A 12 10.85 36.56 -93.25
CA SER A 12 11.79 36.69 -94.38
C SER A 12 11.06 36.55 -95.73
N SER A 13 10.34 37.59 -96.13
CA SER A 13 9.67 37.67 -97.45
C SER A 13 10.53 38.46 -98.44
N SER A 14 11.43 37.78 -99.15
CA SER A 14 12.14 38.36 -100.30
C SER A 14 11.14 38.66 -101.42
N PRO A 15 11.04 39.91 -101.94
CA PRO A 15 10.17 40.21 -103.07
C PRO A 15 10.69 39.56 -104.35
N VAL A 16 9.82 38.83 -105.07
CA VAL A 16 10.14 38.31 -106.40
C VAL A 16 9.93 39.44 -107.42
N LEU A 17 10.95 39.73 -108.22
CA LEU A 17 10.86 40.68 -109.33
C LEU A 17 10.20 40.01 -110.56
N PRO A 18 9.28 40.69 -111.27
CA PRO A 18 8.69 40.18 -112.50
C PRO A 18 9.69 40.23 -113.68
N PRO A 19 9.51 39.40 -114.72
CA PRO A 19 10.40 39.37 -115.89
C PRO A 19 10.31 40.65 -116.74
N ILE A 20 11.43 41.00 -117.37
CA ILE A 20 11.59 42.20 -118.20
C ILE A 20 11.06 41.93 -119.62
N ASN A 21 10.15 42.76 -120.11
CA ASN A 21 9.75 42.80 -121.52
C ASN A 21 10.81 43.53 -122.37
N SER A 22 10.92 43.14 -123.64
CA SER A 22 11.86 43.69 -124.62
C SER A 22 11.74 45.21 -124.80
N PRO A 23 12.85 45.91 -125.13
CA PRO A 23 12.83 47.34 -125.42
C PRO A 23 12.13 47.64 -126.77
N PRO A 24 11.49 48.82 -126.92
CA PRO A 24 10.98 49.28 -128.20
C PRO A 24 12.10 49.88 -129.08
N ASP A 25 12.04 49.61 -130.39
CA ASP A 25 12.89 50.25 -131.38
C ASP A 25 12.51 51.74 -131.55
N LEU A 26 13.49 52.62 -131.39
CA LEU A 26 13.40 54.07 -131.64
C LEU A 26 14.73 54.55 -132.23
N THR A 27 14.66 55.14 -133.42
CA THR A 27 15.82 55.42 -134.28
C THR A 27 16.35 56.86 -134.18
N VAL A 28 17.50 57.12 -134.82
CA VAL A 28 18.21 58.42 -134.98
C VAL A 28 18.68 59.08 -133.66
N ASP A 29 19.75 59.90 -133.61
CA ASP A 29 20.65 60.45 -134.63
C ASP A 29 22.11 60.53 -134.12
N ALA A 30 23.10 60.40 -135.01
CA ALA A 30 24.50 60.17 -134.67
C ALA A 30 25.32 61.45 -134.32
N SER A 31 24.70 62.63 -134.39
CA SER A 31 25.40 63.93 -134.44
C SER A 31 25.73 64.56 -133.07
N LYS A 32 25.49 63.88 -131.93
CA LYS A 32 25.55 64.48 -130.58
C LYS A 32 26.17 63.58 -129.51
N LEU A 33 27.50 63.62 -129.38
CA LEU A 33 28.24 63.04 -128.26
C LEU A 33 29.20 64.07 -127.65
N LEU A 34 29.24 64.15 -126.32
CA LEU A 34 30.12 65.02 -125.55
C LEU A 34 30.99 64.16 -124.62
N ILE A 35 32.30 64.42 -124.59
CA ILE A 35 33.27 63.60 -123.85
C ILE A 35 33.76 64.39 -122.61
N LEU A 36 33.60 63.83 -121.41
CA LEU A 36 34.12 64.39 -120.15
C LEU A 36 35.41 63.69 -119.70
N THR A 37 36.18 64.33 -118.81
CA THR A 37 37.47 63.83 -118.32
C THR A 37 37.39 63.19 -116.92
N LYS A 38 38.39 62.38 -116.56
CA LYS A 38 38.45 61.72 -115.23
C LYS A 38 38.52 62.68 -114.06
N ASN A 39 39.24 63.81 -114.19
CA ASN A 39 39.39 64.75 -113.08
C ASN A 39 38.06 65.40 -112.68
N ASP A 40 37.15 65.58 -113.64
CA ASP A 40 35.80 66.08 -113.40
C ASP A 40 34.96 65.04 -112.62
N LEU A 41 35.04 63.77 -113.02
CA LEU A 41 34.40 62.65 -112.33
C LEU A 41 34.89 62.49 -110.89
N ASP A 42 36.20 62.55 -110.64
CA ASP A 42 36.75 62.39 -109.29
C ASP A 42 36.44 63.59 -108.39
N ARG A 43 36.41 64.83 -108.93
CA ARG A 43 35.97 66.01 -108.17
C ARG A 43 34.48 65.94 -107.81
N ILE A 44 33.65 65.44 -108.73
CA ILE A 44 32.21 65.25 -108.50
C ILE A 44 31.98 64.12 -107.47
N SER A 45 32.71 63.00 -107.56
CA SER A 45 32.58 61.88 -106.63
C SER A 45 33.01 62.24 -105.20
N GLY A 46 34.07 63.05 -105.05
CA GLY A 46 34.49 63.56 -103.75
C GLY A 46 33.42 64.43 -103.08
N HIS A 47 32.86 65.41 -103.80
CA HIS A 47 31.82 66.26 -103.25
C HIS A 47 30.53 65.49 -102.90
N LEU A 48 30.14 64.49 -103.71
CA LEU A 48 28.97 63.64 -103.45
C LEU A 48 29.14 62.70 -102.24
N ASN A 49 30.37 62.37 -101.85
CA ASN A 49 30.64 61.41 -100.76
C ASN A 49 31.09 62.06 -99.44
N ASN A 50 31.38 63.37 -99.40
CA ASN A 50 31.74 64.08 -98.16
C ASN A 50 30.68 63.89 -97.04
N ASN A 51 29.39 63.96 -97.37
CA ASN A 51 28.31 63.76 -96.40
C ASN A 51 28.36 62.34 -95.80
N LYS A 52 28.55 61.31 -96.63
CA LYS A 52 28.69 59.92 -96.18
C LYS A 52 29.91 59.73 -95.27
N LYS A 53 31.03 60.38 -95.58
CA LYS A 53 32.24 60.31 -94.74
C LYS A 53 32.01 60.95 -93.36
N GLN A 54 31.26 62.06 -93.30
CA GLN A 54 30.84 62.67 -92.04
C GLN A 54 29.84 61.79 -91.27
N GLU A 55 28.93 61.11 -91.96
CA GLU A 55 28.02 60.12 -91.36
C GLU A 55 28.77 58.90 -90.81
N GLU A 56 29.78 58.39 -91.51
CA GLU A 56 30.65 57.29 -91.06
C GLU A 56 31.50 57.70 -89.84
N GLU A 57 32.13 58.88 -89.88
CA GLU A 57 32.90 59.42 -88.76
C GLU A 57 32.03 59.65 -87.51
N ALA A 58 30.80 60.15 -87.69
CA ALA A 58 29.82 60.29 -86.60
C ALA A 58 29.32 58.95 -86.06
N GLN A 59 29.09 57.95 -86.93
CA GLN A 59 28.74 56.58 -86.52
C GLN A 59 29.87 55.91 -85.73
N ASP A 60 31.13 56.11 -86.10
CA ASP A 60 32.28 55.58 -85.38
C ASP A 60 32.54 56.30 -84.06
N GLU A 61 32.29 57.61 -83.98
CA GLU A 61 32.33 58.31 -82.71
C GLU A 61 31.20 57.81 -81.76
N LEU A 62 29.99 57.59 -82.28
CA LEU A 62 28.90 56.93 -81.56
C LEU A 62 29.26 55.50 -81.12
N ARG A 63 29.94 54.72 -81.97
CA ARG A 63 30.44 53.37 -81.67
C ARG A 63 31.41 53.40 -80.49
N ARG A 64 32.43 54.28 -80.56
CA ARG A 64 33.42 54.50 -79.50
C ARG A 64 32.78 54.97 -78.19
N LYS A 65 31.82 55.91 -78.25
CA LYS A 65 31.04 56.38 -77.08
C LYS A 65 30.25 55.23 -76.43
N ARG A 66 29.59 54.37 -77.21
CA ARG A 66 28.89 53.18 -76.70
C ARG A 66 29.83 52.16 -76.06
N GLU A 67 30.98 51.88 -76.69
CA GLU A 67 31.99 50.99 -76.11
C GLU A 67 32.55 51.51 -74.79
N LEU A 68 32.88 52.80 -74.70
CA LEU A 68 33.36 53.43 -73.48
C LEU A 68 32.28 53.42 -72.39
N TYR A 69 31.00 53.62 -72.75
CA TYR A 69 29.88 53.48 -71.83
C TYR A 69 29.76 52.05 -71.28
N GLU A 70 29.77 51.01 -72.12
CA GLU A 70 29.70 49.62 -71.65
C GLU A 70 30.94 49.20 -70.85
N LYS A 71 32.15 49.68 -71.21
CA LYS A 71 33.39 49.49 -70.42
C LYS A 71 33.25 50.14 -69.02
N SER A 72 32.77 51.37 -68.94
CA SER A 72 32.51 52.08 -67.68
C SER A 72 31.43 51.40 -66.82
N LYS A 73 30.34 50.96 -67.46
CA LYS A 73 29.23 50.21 -66.85
C LYS A 73 29.67 48.83 -66.34
N ALA A 74 30.57 48.14 -67.04
CA ALA A 74 31.17 46.89 -66.58
C ALA A 74 32.06 47.08 -65.33
N LEU A 75 32.86 48.15 -65.28
CA LEU A 75 33.67 48.51 -64.12
C LEU A 75 32.79 48.85 -62.90
N THR A 76 31.83 49.76 -63.08
CA THR A 76 30.95 50.25 -62.00
C THR A 76 29.96 49.19 -61.48
N LYS A 77 29.61 48.17 -62.28
CA LYS A 77 28.72 47.05 -61.88
C LYS A 77 29.11 46.37 -60.57
N ASN A 78 30.42 46.33 -60.27
CA ASN A 78 30.99 45.66 -59.09
C ASN A 78 31.39 46.65 -57.98
N TRP A 79 31.08 47.95 -58.10
CA TRP A 79 31.46 48.95 -57.10
C TRP A 79 30.42 49.02 -55.97
N ASN A 80 30.79 48.50 -54.79
CA ASN A 80 29.95 48.49 -53.59
C ASN A 80 29.52 49.90 -53.11
N ASN A 81 30.30 50.94 -53.45
CA ASN A 81 30.02 52.32 -53.07
C ASN A 81 28.95 53.01 -53.96
N THR A 82 28.44 52.32 -54.99
CA THR A 82 27.28 52.81 -55.76
C THR A 82 25.97 52.56 -54.99
N PHE A 83 24.91 53.31 -55.30
CA PHE A 83 23.59 53.08 -54.70
C PHE A 83 23.07 51.65 -54.97
N GLU A 84 23.28 51.11 -56.18
CA GLU A 84 22.94 49.72 -56.48
C GLU A 84 23.82 48.72 -55.74
N GLY A 85 25.13 48.94 -55.66
CA GLY A 85 26.06 48.08 -54.93
C GLY A 85 25.72 48.01 -53.44
N SER A 86 25.50 49.16 -52.81
CA SER A 86 25.06 49.27 -51.42
C SER A 86 23.69 48.62 -51.18
N ARG A 87 22.74 48.76 -52.12
CA ARG A 87 21.44 48.06 -52.07
C ARG A 87 21.59 46.53 -52.20
N ARG A 88 22.42 46.04 -53.13
CA ARG A 88 22.72 44.60 -53.29
C ARG A 88 23.38 44.04 -52.04
N HIS A 89 24.39 44.72 -51.51
CA HIS A 89 25.08 44.33 -50.29
C HIS A 89 24.15 44.31 -49.07
N LYS A 90 23.28 45.32 -48.90
CA LYS A 90 22.26 45.35 -47.84
C LYS A 90 21.24 44.21 -47.97
N LEU A 91 20.86 43.83 -49.19
CA LEU A 91 20.00 42.66 -49.45
C LEU A 91 20.71 41.33 -49.17
N GLN A 92 21.98 41.20 -49.52
CA GLN A 92 22.80 40.03 -49.19
C GLN A 92 23.01 39.90 -47.68
N GLN A 93 23.36 40.98 -46.99
CA GLN A 93 23.45 41.00 -45.52
C GLN A 93 22.12 40.68 -44.85
N LYS A 94 21.00 41.16 -45.41
CA LYS A 94 19.66 40.78 -44.94
C LYS A 94 19.42 39.28 -45.09
N LYS A 95 19.69 38.70 -46.26
CA LYS A 95 19.54 37.26 -46.53
C LYS A 95 20.42 36.42 -45.59
N ILE A 96 21.70 36.77 -45.43
CA ILE A 96 22.63 36.10 -44.50
C ILE A 96 22.16 36.22 -43.04
N ARG A 97 21.50 37.32 -42.67
CA ARG A 97 20.89 37.48 -41.33
C ARG A 97 19.63 36.62 -41.18
N GLU A 98 18.81 36.49 -42.21
CA GLU A 98 17.60 35.65 -42.21
C GLU A 98 17.99 34.16 -42.16
N GLU A 99 18.93 33.72 -43.00
CA GLU A 99 19.51 32.36 -42.98
C GLU A 99 20.05 32.00 -41.59
N LYS A 100 20.85 32.88 -40.97
CA LYS A 100 21.37 32.66 -39.60
C LYS A 100 20.32 32.71 -38.49
N LEU A 101 19.15 33.32 -38.74
CA LEU A 101 18.02 33.27 -37.81
C LEU A 101 17.21 31.98 -38.00
N GLU A 102 17.10 31.47 -39.22
CA GLU A 102 16.48 30.17 -39.53
C GLU A 102 17.35 28.98 -39.10
N GLU A 103 18.69 29.10 -39.16
CA GLU A 103 19.62 28.15 -38.54
C GLU A 103 19.41 28.08 -37.02
N LYS A 104 19.37 29.24 -36.34
CA LYS A 104 19.12 29.30 -34.90
C LYS A 104 17.74 28.79 -34.49
N ARG A 105 16.70 29.04 -35.28
CA ARG A 105 15.37 28.45 -35.06
C ARG A 105 15.43 26.93 -35.15
N ARG A 106 16.01 26.39 -36.24
CA ARG A 106 16.17 24.94 -36.41
C ARG A 106 17.01 24.30 -35.29
N GLN A 107 18.01 24.99 -34.74
CA GLN A 107 18.76 24.53 -33.56
C GLN A 107 17.86 24.46 -32.32
N ILE A 108 17.09 25.52 -32.02
CA ILE A 108 16.12 25.53 -30.91
C ILE A 108 15.03 24.45 -31.10
N ASP A 109 14.53 24.25 -32.32
CA ASP A 109 13.54 23.22 -32.64
C ASP A 109 14.10 21.81 -32.40
N LEU A 110 15.38 21.57 -32.73
CA LEU A 110 16.09 20.31 -32.46
C LEU A 110 16.35 20.11 -30.96
N GLU A 111 16.91 21.10 -30.26
CA GLU A 111 17.15 21.07 -28.81
C GLU A 111 15.85 20.81 -28.03
N HIS A 112 14.75 21.45 -28.44
CA HIS A 112 13.43 21.24 -27.84
C HIS A 112 12.85 19.85 -28.18
N ALA A 113 13.06 19.35 -29.40
CA ALA A 113 12.66 17.99 -29.77
C ALA A 113 13.45 16.92 -28.99
N GLU A 114 14.76 17.11 -28.80
CA GLU A 114 15.60 16.23 -27.97
C GLU A 114 15.18 16.27 -26.50
N TYR A 115 14.96 17.45 -25.93
CA TYR A 115 14.46 17.60 -24.56
C TYR A 115 13.09 16.91 -24.39
N MET A 116 12.13 17.13 -25.29
CA MET A 116 10.81 16.49 -25.22
C MET A 116 10.87 14.98 -25.45
N ALA A 117 11.78 14.50 -26.30
CA ALA A 117 12.05 13.07 -26.45
C ALA A 117 12.66 12.47 -25.16
N GLU A 118 13.55 13.20 -24.48
CA GLU A 118 14.16 12.78 -23.21
C GLU A 118 13.12 12.76 -22.07
N GLN A 119 12.26 13.78 -21.95
CA GLN A 119 11.16 13.79 -20.99
C GLN A 119 10.16 12.66 -21.25
N ARG A 120 9.80 12.43 -22.53
CA ARG A 120 8.97 11.28 -22.92
C ARG A 120 9.65 9.94 -22.60
N ARG A 121 10.98 9.83 -22.77
CA ARG A 121 11.74 8.64 -22.37
C ARG A 121 11.66 8.42 -20.86
N LYS A 122 11.93 9.45 -20.06
CA LYS A 122 11.85 9.43 -18.59
C LYS A 122 10.46 9.02 -18.10
N ALA A 123 9.40 9.57 -18.68
CA ALA A 123 8.03 9.21 -18.34
C ALA A 123 7.70 7.74 -18.68
N ILE A 124 8.15 7.24 -19.84
CA ILE A 124 7.99 5.82 -20.22
C ILE A 124 8.82 4.90 -19.31
N GLU A 125 10.04 5.32 -18.94
CA GLU A 125 10.96 4.60 -18.06
C GLU A 125 10.40 4.49 -16.63
N GLN A 126 9.81 5.58 -16.11
CA GLN A 126 9.05 5.59 -14.85
C GLN A 126 7.78 4.72 -14.91
N ALA A 127 7.00 4.80 -16.00
CA ALA A 127 5.80 3.98 -16.16
C ALA A 127 6.12 2.48 -16.20
N LYS A 128 7.18 2.08 -16.93
CA LYS A 128 7.69 0.71 -16.93
C LYS A 128 8.15 0.25 -15.55
N LEU A 129 8.86 1.11 -14.81
CA LEU A 129 9.31 0.80 -13.46
C LEU A 129 8.12 0.57 -12.50
N LEU A 130 7.09 1.43 -12.58
CA LEU A 130 5.85 1.25 -11.81
C LEU A 130 5.14 -0.07 -12.18
N GLN A 131 4.95 -0.35 -13.46
CA GLN A 131 4.35 -1.61 -13.93
C GLN A 131 5.13 -2.85 -13.44
N TYR A 132 6.46 -2.79 -13.44
CA TYR A 132 7.34 -3.85 -12.92
C TYR A 132 7.12 -4.06 -11.40
N HIS A 133 7.13 -2.98 -10.60
CA HIS A 133 6.79 -3.02 -9.16
C HIS A 133 5.34 -3.48 -8.88
N GLU A 134 4.41 -3.24 -9.81
CA GLU A 134 3.01 -3.67 -9.71
C GLU A 134 2.80 -5.16 -10.03
N THR A 135 3.82 -5.90 -10.50
CA THR A 135 3.71 -7.36 -10.65
C THR A 135 3.74 -8.08 -9.29
N ASP A 136 2.86 -9.06 -9.08
CA ASP A 136 2.73 -9.73 -7.78
C ASP A 136 3.98 -10.55 -7.39
N ARG A 137 4.74 -11.03 -8.38
CA ARG A 137 6.06 -11.67 -8.18
C ARG A 137 7.02 -10.72 -7.46
N ILE A 138 7.03 -9.45 -7.87
CA ILE A 138 7.91 -8.41 -7.34
C ILE A 138 7.38 -7.85 -6.02
N LYS A 139 6.07 -7.65 -5.85
CA LYS A 139 5.47 -7.34 -4.53
C LYS A 139 5.85 -8.40 -3.48
N THR A 140 5.79 -9.68 -3.85
CA THR A 140 6.14 -10.79 -2.96
C THR A 140 7.64 -10.79 -2.63
N PHE A 141 8.50 -10.54 -3.62
CA PHE A 141 9.94 -10.40 -3.40
C PHE A 141 10.31 -9.19 -2.54
N HIS A 142 9.67 -8.03 -2.75
CA HIS A 142 9.88 -6.82 -1.94
C HIS A 142 9.31 -6.94 -0.52
N SER A 143 8.26 -7.74 -0.32
CA SER A 143 7.80 -8.13 1.01
C SER A 143 8.85 -8.97 1.75
N ALA A 144 9.49 -9.92 1.06
CA ALA A 144 10.61 -10.69 1.63
C ALA A 144 11.85 -9.81 1.91
N LEU A 145 12.21 -8.90 1.00
CA LEU A 145 13.28 -7.89 1.20
C LEU A 145 13.03 -7.02 2.44
N LYS A 146 11.79 -6.52 2.61
CA LYS A 146 11.42 -5.76 3.82
C LYS A 146 11.58 -6.62 5.08
N TYR A 147 11.23 -7.91 5.02
CA TYR A 147 11.42 -8.83 6.12
C TYR A 147 12.91 -9.14 6.42
N THR A 148 13.81 -9.11 5.42
CA THR A 148 15.26 -9.29 5.70
C THR A 148 15.86 -8.12 6.46
N GLU A 149 15.42 -6.88 6.21
CA GLU A 149 15.85 -5.72 7.01
C GLU A 149 15.24 -5.75 8.42
N VAL A 150 13.95 -6.12 8.58
CA VAL A 150 13.31 -6.30 9.90
C VAL A 150 14.03 -7.36 10.75
N LEU A 151 14.54 -8.44 10.13
CA LEU A 151 15.39 -9.41 10.82
C LEU A 151 16.71 -8.80 11.30
N LYS A 152 17.34 -7.92 10.51
CA LYS A 152 18.59 -7.23 10.89
C LYS A 152 18.36 -6.19 12.01
N GLU A 153 17.25 -5.46 11.96
CA GLU A 153 16.81 -4.60 13.08
C GLU A 153 16.58 -5.43 14.35
N ARG A 154 16.00 -6.63 14.22
CA ARG A 154 15.74 -7.52 15.37
C ARG A 154 17.01 -8.07 16.00
N GLU A 155 18.03 -8.37 15.20
CA GLU A 155 19.38 -8.72 15.71
C GLU A 155 19.95 -7.58 16.55
N ALA A 156 19.94 -6.34 16.04
CA ALA A 156 20.42 -5.16 16.76
C ALA A 156 19.64 -4.90 18.07
N GLN A 157 18.31 -5.09 18.07
CA GLN A 157 17.50 -5.03 19.31
C GLN A 157 17.94 -6.07 20.34
N ILE A 158 18.30 -7.28 19.92
CA ILE A 158 18.76 -8.37 20.81
C ILE A 158 20.16 -8.06 21.35
N GLU A 159 21.04 -7.47 20.55
CA GLU A 159 22.36 -7.00 20.98
C GLU A 159 22.25 -5.89 22.03
N ILE A 160 21.44 -4.86 21.76
CA ILE A 160 21.14 -3.77 22.72
C ILE A 160 20.55 -4.33 24.02
N LYS A 161 19.61 -5.28 23.94
CA LYS A 161 19.01 -5.92 25.13
C LYS A 161 20.05 -6.68 25.96
N LYS A 162 20.98 -7.41 25.34
CA LYS A 162 22.08 -8.09 26.05
C LYS A 162 23.00 -7.10 26.77
N ILE A 163 23.33 -5.97 26.14
CA ILE A 163 24.16 -4.92 26.75
C ILE A 163 23.43 -4.31 27.95
N LEU A 164 22.14 -4.01 27.83
CA LEU A 164 21.32 -3.51 28.95
C LEU A 164 21.22 -4.53 30.11
N GLU A 165 21.07 -5.82 29.82
CA GLU A 165 21.09 -6.89 30.82
C GLU A 165 22.45 -7.01 31.54
N GLN A 166 23.56 -6.79 30.84
CA GLN A 166 24.90 -6.75 31.44
C GLN A 166 25.11 -5.53 32.33
N LEU A 167 24.68 -4.34 31.87
CA LEU A 167 24.77 -3.09 32.64
C LEU A 167 23.88 -3.12 33.89
N ASN A 168 22.67 -3.68 33.80
CA ASN A 168 21.79 -3.83 34.97
C ASN A 168 22.41 -4.77 36.01
N LYS A 169 22.99 -5.91 35.60
CA LYS A 169 23.69 -6.83 36.52
C LYS A 169 24.89 -6.17 37.20
N ALA A 170 25.72 -5.44 36.44
CA ALA A 170 26.84 -4.70 37.02
C ALA A 170 26.38 -3.66 38.07
N ARG A 171 25.24 -3.01 37.83
CA ARG A 171 24.61 -2.07 38.77
C ARG A 171 24.01 -2.78 39.99
N GLU A 172 23.39 -3.94 39.83
CA GLU A 172 22.90 -4.80 40.92
C GLU A 172 24.08 -5.24 41.80
N ASP A 173 25.17 -5.74 41.20
CA ASP A 173 26.41 -6.10 41.90
C ASP A 173 27.03 -4.90 42.65
N GLU A 174 26.90 -3.67 42.15
CA GLU A 174 27.36 -2.45 42.84
C GLU A 174 26.47 -2.08 44.03
N ILE A 175 25.14 -2.20 43.90
CA ILE A 175 24.18 -1.96 44.98
C ILE A 175 24.40 -2.97 46.11
N ASP A 176 24.61 -4.25 45.80
CA ASP A 176 24.86 -5.30 46.80
C ASP A 176 26.20 -5.08 47.52
N LYS A 177 27.26 -4.64 46.81
CA LYS A 177 28.53 -4.23 47.45
C LYS A 177 28.33 -3.04 48.39
N GLN A 178 27.55 -2.03 48.00
CA GLN A 178 27.24 -0.88 48.87
C GLN A 178 26.43 -1.30 50.09
N ALA A 179 25.42 -2.15 49.92
CA ALA A 179 24.62 -2.70 51.01
C ALA A 179 25.48 -3.51 52.00
N TYR A 180 26.39 -4.34 51.49
CA TYR A 180 27.34 -5.11 52.30
C TYR A 180 28.30 -4.21 53.10
N VAL A 181 28.85 -3.14 52.50
CA VAL A 181 29.68 -2.16 53.21
C VAL A 181 28.89 -1.42 54.30
N MET A 182 27.68 -0.96 53.99
CA MET A 182 26.79 -0.32 54.99
C MET A 182 26.42 -1.28 56.14
N MET A 183 26.27 -2.58 55.85
CA MET A 183 26.05 -3.60 56.87
C MET A 183 27.28 -3.79 57.77
N GLN A 184 28.49 -3.86 57.19
CA GLN A 184 29.73 -3.93 57.98
C GLN A 184 29.92 -2.69 58.86
N GLU A 185 29.59 -1.50 58.38
CA GLU A 185 29.64 -0.29 59.19
C GLU A 185 28.65 -0.32 60.36
N ARG A 186 27.43 -0.82 60.16
CA ARG A 186 26.45 -0.99 61.23
C ARG A 186 26.96 -1.93 62.31
N PHE A 187 27.47 -3.11 61.93
CA PHE A 187 28.07 -4.04 62.89
C PHE A 187 29.21 -3.43 63.71
N LYS A 188 30.11 -2.64 63.10
CA LYS A 188 31.17 -1.92 63.82
C LYS A 188 30.61 -0.88 64.80
N LYS A 189 29.58 -0.12 64.40
CA LYS A 189 28.92 0.88 65.26
C LYS A 189 28.18 0.22 66.43
N ASP A 190 27.53 -0.92 66.20
CA ASP A 190 26.86 -1.69 67.24
C ASP A 190 27.87 -2.34 68.22
N GLU A 191 29.02 -2.83 67.72
CA GLU A 191 30.12 -3.31 68.55
C GLU A 191 30.72 -2.17 69.40
N GLU A 192 30.99 -1.00 68.83
CA GLU A 192 31.43 0.18 69.60
C GLU A 192 30.45 0.55 70.71
N ILE A 193 29.14 0.56 70.44
CA ILE A 193 28.09 0.83 71.42
C ILE A 193 28.11 -0.24 72.53
N TYR A 194 28.33 -1.51 72.18
CA TYR A 194 28.44 -2.60 73.14
C TYR A 194 29.69 -2.47 74.04
N GLN A 195 30.86 -2.14 73.47
CA GLN A 195 32.08 -1.90 74.26
C GLN A 195 31.93 -0.66 75.16
N LYS A 196 31.32 0.44 74.68
CA LYS A 196 31.04 1.65 75.47
C LYS A 196 30.15 1.34 76.68
N LYS A 197 29.03 0.62 76.48
CA LYS A 197 28.17 0.14 77.58
C LYS A 197 28.91 -0.77 78.56
N ARG A 198 29.78 -1.66 78.05
CA ARG A 198 30.62 -2.56 78.87
C ARG A 198 31.64 -1.80 79.73
N GLU A 199 32.20 -0.70 79.22
CA GLU A 199 33.04 0.21 80.00
C GLU A 199 32.24 1.01 81.04
N GLU A 200 31.06 1.50 80.69
CA GLU A 200 30.16 2.21 81.64
C GLU A 200 29.78 1.30 82.81
N ILE A 201 29.39 0.05 82.54
CA ILE A 201 29.11 -0.97 83.55
C ILE A 201 30.36 -1.25 84.42
N ARG A 202 31.57 -1.30 83.82
CA ARG A 202 32.81 -1.45 84.59
C ARG A 202 33.08 -0.25 85.51
N LYS A 203 32.94 0.98 85.00
CA LYS A 203 33.12 2.23 85.76
C LYS A 203 32.11 2.33 86.91
N LEU A 204 30.87 1.92 86.67
CA LEU A 204 29.81 1.84 87.70
C LEU A 204 30.12 0.80 88.77
N TYR A 205 30.59 -0.40 88.39
CA TYR A 205 31.03 -1.43 89.32
C TYR A 205 32.22 -0.97 90.17
N GLU A 206 33.22 -0.32 89.57
CA GLU A 206 34.36 0.27 90.29
C GLU A 206 33.93 1.39 91.25
N HIS A 207 32.91 2.18 90.90
CA HIS A 207 32.33 3.20 91.76
C HIS A 207 31.60 2.59 92.96
N HIS A 208 30.70 1.62 92.74
CA HIS A 208 30.01 0.92 93.83
C HIS A 208 30.98 0.14 94.73
N LYS A 209 32.05 -0.44 94.17
CA LYS A 209 33.10 -1.08 94.99
C LYS A 209 33.77 -0.08 95.94
N LYS A 210 34.06 1.14 95.49
CA LYS A 210 34.58 2.22 96.36
C LYS A 210 33.57 2.62 97.43
N GLN A 211 32.30 2.85 97.06
CA GLN A 211 31.24 3.15 98.03
C GLN A 211 31.11 2.10 99.14
N ILE A 212 31.22 0.81 98.81
CA ILE A 212 31.20 -0.29 99.79
C ILE A 212 32.41 -0.17 100.73
N GLN A 213 33.61 0.06 100.20
CA GLN A 213 34.83 0.22 101.01
C GLN A 213 34.77 1.48 101.91
N ASP A 214 34.21 2.58 101.41
CA ASP A 214 34.01 3.81 102.18
C ASP A 214 33.00 3.59 103.33
N HIS A 215 31.90 2.86 103.08
CA HIS A 215 30.93 2.49 104.12
C HIS A 215 31.43 1.40 105.09
N GLU A 216 32.35 0.53 104.69
CA GLU A 216 33.06 -0.36 105.60
C GLU A 216 33.99 0.44 106.53
N TYR A 217 34.76 1.38 105.98
CA TYR A 217 35.63 2.26 106.75
C TYR A 217 34.86 3.20 107.71
N GLN A 218 33.69 3.70 107.30
CA GLN A 218 32.79 4.45 108.19
C GLN A 218 32.27 3.58 109.33
N ARG A 219 31.76 2.37 109.04
CA ARG A 219 31.27 1.44 110.09
C ARG A 219 32.37 1.01 111.06
N GLU A 220 33.62 0.88 110.61
CA GLU A 220 34.73 0.59 111.53
C GLU A 220 35.03 1.78 112.46
N LYS A 221 34.96 3.02 111.94
CA LYS A 221 35.05 4.24 112.78
C LYS A 221 33.90 4.35 113.78
N GLU A 222 32.68 4.01 113.38
CA GLU A 222 31.51 4.00 114.27
C GLU A 222 31.70 2.98 115.40
N LYS A 223 32.18 1.76 115.12
CA LYS A 223 32.56 0.79 116.15
C LYS A 223 33.62 1.34 117.10
N ASP A 224 34.67 1.97 116.58
CA ASP A 224 35.75 2.54 117.40
C ASP A 224 35.31 3.77 118.22
N GLN A 225 34.26 4.49 117.80
CA GLN A 225 33.58 5.50 118.61
C GLN A 225 32.76 4.83 119.73
N VAL A 226 31.86 3.89 119.38
CA VAL A 226 31.04 3.14 120.34
C VAL A 226 31.90 2.43 121.40
N ARG A 227 33.09 1.93 121.05
CA ARG A 227 34.06 1.38 122.01
C ARG A 227 34.59 2.42 122.99
N LYS A 228 34.98 3.61 122.52
CA LYS A 228 35.46 4.71 123.39
C LYS A 228 34.34 5.24 124.28
N ASP A 229 33.13 5.34 123.76
CA ASP A 229 31.95 5.77 124.51
C ASP A 229 31.58 4.73 125.58
N ALA A 230 31.69 3.43 125.29
CA ALA A 230 31.53 2.36 126.27
C ALA A 230 32.63 2.37 127.34
N GLU A 231 33.89 2.64 126.98
CA GLU A 231 34.99 2.82 127.94
C GLU A 231 34.80 4.06 128.83
N ALA A 232 34.22 5.15 128.30
CA ALA A 232 33.87 6.34 129.04
C ALA A 232 32.67 6.12 129.99
N LEU A 233 31.59 5.51 129.50
CA LEU A 233 30.43 5.11 130.30
C LEU A 233 30.81 4.16 131.44
N ARG A 234 31.76 3.24 131.19
CA ARG A 234 32.28 2.35 132.22
C ARG A 234 33.00 3.12 133.34
N LYS A 235 33.87 4.07 133.01
CA LYS A 235 34.54 4.92 134.01
C LYS A 235 33.53 5.73 134.82
N LEU A 236 32.55 6.34 134.17
CA LEU A 236 31.48 7.08 134.84
C LEU A 236 30.64 6.20 135.77
N ALA A 237 30.42 4.93 135.41
CA ALA A 237 29.74 3.96 136.28
C ALA A 237 30.60 3.52 137.48
N GLU A 238 31.91 3.37 137.29
CA GLU A 238 32.88 3.07 138.37
C GLU A 238 33.00 4.27 139.34
N GLU A 239 33.01 5.51 138.83
CA GLU A 239 32.96 6.76 139.61
C GLU A 239 31.64 6.89 140.40
N TYR A 240 30.49 6.67 139.76
CA TYR A 240 29.18 6.72 140.42
C TYR A 240 28.99 5.65 141.51
N GLN A 241 29.57 4.45 141.33
CA GLN A 241 29.60 3.44 142.39
C GLN A 241 30.43 3.91 143.59
N ALA A 242 31.61 4.49 143.36
CA ALA A 242 32.45 5.03 144.44
C ALA A 242 31.80 6.21 145.19
N GLU A 243 31.05 7.08 144.50
CA GLU A 243 30.26 8.14 145.14
C GLU A 243 29.10 7.56 145.96
N ARG A 244 28.38 6.57 145.41
CA ARG A 244 27.30 5.89 146.13
C ARG A 244 27.79 5.23 147.42
N ASP A 245 28.92 4.52 147.38
CA ASP A 245 29.46 3.82 148.56
C ASP A 245 29.88 4.82 149.66
N GLN A 246 30.38 6.00 149.29
CA GLN A 246 30.63 7.10 150.24
C GLN A 246 29.34 7.62 150.88
N LEU A 247 28.27 7.79 150.09
CA LEU A 247 26.94 8.19 150.60
C LEU A 247 26.31 7.11 151.51
N GLU A 248 26.48 5.83 151.18
CA GLU A 248 26.02 4.69 151.99
C GLU A 248 26.78 4.64 153.34
N MET A 249 28.08 4.93 153.35
CA MET A 249 28.89 5.05 154.58
C MET A 249 28.49 6.27 155.45
N ILE A 250 28.22 7.42 154.83
CA ILE A 250 27.68 8.60 155.54
C ILE A 250 26.31 8.28 156.17
N ARG A 251 25.45 7.57 155.43
CA ARG A 251 24.14 7.11 155.91
C ARG A 251 24.27 6.13 157.07
N LEU A 252 25.20 5.18 157.02
CA LEU A 252 25.46 4.23 158.10
C LEU A 252 25.92 4.91 159.39
N ASN A 253 26.79 5.92 159.31
CA ASN A 253 27.19 6.71 160.48
C ASN A 253 26.00 7.49 161.07
N LYS A 254 25.19 8.17 160.25
CA LYS A 254 23.95 8.83 160.71
C LYS A 254 22.94 7.85 161.32
N MET A 255 22.85 6.62 160.82
CA MET A 255 22.01 5.57 161.43
C MET A 255 22.56 5.08 162.78
N ARG A 256 23.87 5.12 163.02
CA ARG A 256 24.47 4.81 164.32
C ARG A 256 24.11 5.89 165.35
N GLU A 257 24.32 7.15 165.02
CA GLU A 257 23.93 8.32 165.82
C GLU A 257 22.42 8.31 166.15
N LEU A 258 21.59 8.07 165.13
CA LEU A 258 20.14 7.98 165.30
C LEU A 258 19.76 6.79 166.19
N LYS A 259 20.41 5.63 166.06
CA LYS A 259 20.14 4.47 166.92
C LYS A 259 20.47 4.75 168.38
N GLU A 260 21.62 5.37 168.67
CA GLU A 260 21.98 5.77 170.03
C GLU A 260 20.94 6.74 170.63
N SER A 261 20.40 7.67 169.83
CA SER A 261 19.27 8.51 170.26
C SER A 261 17.95 7.73 170.46
N TYR A 262 17.71 6.68 169.66
CA TYR A 262 16.44 5.95 169.64
C TYR A 262 16.35 4.84 170.68
N ASP A 263 17.46 4.19 171.05
CA ASP A 263 17.49 3.24 172.16
C ASP A 263 17.23 3.97 173.50
N ASN A 264 17.74 5.20 173.66
CA ASN A 264 17.37 6.12 174.74
C ASN A 264 15.86 6.48 174.72
N ALA A 265 15.22 6.57 173.56
CA ALA A 265 13.79 6.83 173.42
C ALA A 265 12.92 5.57 173.66
N LEU A 266 13.36 4.39 173.22
CA LEU A 266 12.66 3.12 173.43
C LEU A 266 12.61 2.70 174.91
N ALA A 267 13.66 3.02 175.68
CA ALA A 267 13.65 2.87 177.14
C ALA A 267 12.50 3.65 177.82
N ASN A 268 12.04 4.74 177.19
CA ASN A 268 10.85 5.48 177.62
C ASN A 268 9.56 4.93 176.99
N ARG A 269 9.54 4.59 175.69
CA ARG A 269 8.32 4.16 174.97
C ARG A 269 7.82 2.75 175.30
N ARG A 270 8.66 1.83 175.78
CA ARG A 270 8.20 0.50 176.23
C ARG A 270 7.16 0.56 177.37
N ARG A 271 7.05 1.70 178.06
CA ARG A 271 6.05 1.96 179.12
C ARG A 271 4.62 2.22 178.61
N ILE A 272 4.32 2.06 177.31
CA ILE A 272 3.10 2.61 176.67
C ILE A 272 2.26 1.60 175.86
N ILE A 273 2.86 0.61 175.18
CA ILE A 273 2.25 -0.05 173.99
C ILE A 273 1.29 -1.24 174.29
N GLU A 274 1.10 -1.61 175.55
CA GLU A 274 0.49 -2.90 175.96
C GLU A 274 -1.06 -2.92 175.94
N ALA A 275 -1.72 -2.29 174.94
CA ALA A 275 -3.09 -1.74 175.10
C ALA A 275 -4.17 -1.91 173.98
N GLU A 276 -3.90 -2.44 172.78
CA GLU A 276 -4.86 -2.42 171.62
C GLU A 276 -4.94 -3.76 170.83
N LYS A 277 -5.54 -3.79 169.60
CA LYS A 277 -5.31 -4.71 168.43
C LYS A 277 -6.36 -5.80 168.03
N ILE A 278 -7.35 -5.50 167.15
CA ILE A 278 -8.24 -6.44 166.40
C ILE A 278 -8.75 -5.80 165.06
N LEU A 279 -9.09 -6.55 163.99
CA LEU A 279 -9.95 -6.19 162.82
C LEU A 279 -10.29 -7.42 161.89
N ASP A 280 -10.97 -7.25 160.73
CA ASP A 280 -11.78 -8.27 159.98
C ASP A 280 -11.65 -8.31 158.40
N GLU A 281 -12.38 -9.21 157.70
CA GLU A 281 -12.15 -9.76 156.31
C GLU A 281 -13.46 -10.18 155.52
N GLU A 282 -13.56 -10.18 154.14
CA GLU A 282 -14.44 -11.01 153.18
C GLU A 282 -14.67 -10.49 151.67
N GLU A 283 -15.33 -11.28 150.74
CA GLU A 283 -15.91 -11.05 149.32
C GLU A 283 -15.23 -11.56 147.96
N ASN A 284 -15.99 -12.01 146.87
CA ASN A 284 -15.66 -12.09 145.37
C ASN A 284 -16.61 -12.92 144.35
N GLU A 285 -16.75 -12.58 143.02
CA GLU A 285 -17.24 -13.46 141.84
C GLU A 285 -17.27 -12.83 140.36
N GLU A 286 -17.52 -13.66 139.30
CA GLU A 286 -18.13 -13.44 137.91
C GLU A 286 -17.30 -13.24 136.59
N ILE A 287 -17.38 -14.18 135.60
CA ILE A 287 -17.33 -13.99 134.08
C ILE A 287 -17.93 -15.22 133.30
N ARG A 288 -18.83 -15.12 132.25
CA ARG A 288 -19.48 -16.36 131.64
C ARG A 288 -20.02 -16.59 130.16
N VAL A 289 -20.05 -15.72 129.10
CA VAL A 289 -21.18 -15.76 128.07
C VAL A 289 -21.10 -16.21 126.54
N TYR A 290 -20.26 -15.69 125.62
CA TYR A 290 -20.70 -15.10 124.29
C TYR A 290 -20.82 -15.85 122.88
N ALA A 291 -20.99 -17.18 122.71
CA ALA A 291 -20.39 -17.89 121.52
C ALA A 291 -21.10 -18.19 120.14
N SER A 292 -22.40 -18.00 119.86
CA SER A 292 -23.12 -18.89 118.88
C SER A 292 -23.38 -18.51 117.39
N ALA A 293 -23.14 -17.29 116.89
CA ALA A 293 -23.91 -16.75 115.74
C ALA A 293 -23.49 -17.07 114.28
N LYS A 294 -22.29 -17.57 113.98
CA LYS A 294 -21.57 -17.23 112.71
C LYS A 294 -21.83 -18.10 111.43
N LYS A 295 -22.83 -18.99 111.38
CA LYS A 295 -22.82 -20.16 110.43
C LYS A 295 -23.76 -20.16 109.19
N LYS A 296 -24.50 -19.09 108.87
CA LYS A 296 -25.62 -19.14 107.87
C LYS A 296 -25.41 -18.58 106.45
N MET A 297 -24.33 -17.88 106.11
CA MET A 297 -24.28 -17.03 104.89
C MET A 297 -23.87 -17.69 103.55
N ALA A 298 -23.51 -18.97 103.49
CA ALA A 298 -22.72 -19.50 102.34
C ALA A 298 -23.51 -19.92 101.07
N ASN A 299 -24.79 -20.31 101.17
CA ASN A 299 -25.43 -21.18 100.16
C ASN A 299 -26.00 -20.51 98.88
N ILE A 300 -25.94 -19.19 98.74
CA ILE A 300 -26.75 -18.46 97.73
C ILE A 300 -26.12 -18.38 96.32
N LYS A 301 -24.80 -18.56 96.17
CA LYS A 301 -24.09 -18.24 94.90
C LYS A 301 -24.20 -19.25 93.75
N TYR A 302 -24.72 -20.47 93.98
CA TYR A 302 -24.54 -21.59 93.03
C TYR A 302 -25.54 -21.65 91.84
N GLN A 303 -26.66 -20.92 91.88
CA GLN A 303 -27.76 -21.14 90.91
C GLN A 303 -27.77 -20.26 89.64
N ARG A 304 -26.85 -19.29 89.48
CA ARG A 304 -27.02 -18.18 88.51
C ARG A 304 -26.26 -18.31 87.18
N GLU A 305 -25.72 -19.48 86.85
CA GLU A 305 -24.79 -19.66 85.70
C GLU A 305 -25.32 -20.59 84.60
N LYS A 306 -26.50 -21.21 84.77
CA LYS A 306 -27.01 -22.27 83.89
C LYS A 306 -27.74 -21.79 82.62
N GLU A 307 -28.08 -20.50 82.54
CA GLU A 307 -29.03 -19.99 81.53
C GLU A 307 -28.33 -19.48 80.24
N ALA A 308 -27.01 -19.30 80.25
CA ALA A 308 -26.24 -18.69 79.16
C ALA A 308 -25.91 -19.62 77.96
N ARG A 309 -26.78 -20.58 77.61
CA ARG A 309 -26.49 -21.58 76.55
C ARG A 309 -27.71 -22.11 75.77
N ARG A 310 -28.70 -21.27 75.44
CA ARG A 310 -29.91 -21.74 74.72
C ARG A 310 -30.49 -20.86 73.59
N GLU A 311 -29.86 -19.74 73.25
CA GLU A 311 -30.43 -18.76 72.28
C GLU A 311 -29.62 -18.59 70.97
N LYS A 312 -28.76 -19.56 70.60
CA LYS A 312 -27.73 -19.34 69.56
C LYS A 312 -27.76 -20.24 68.31
N GLU A 313 -28.77 -21.10 68.14
CA GLU A 313 -28.81 -22.11 67.06
C GLU A 313 -30.17 -22.21 66.34
N GLU A 314 -30.96 -21.13 66.24
CA GLU A 314 -32.35 -21.20 65.72
C GLU A 314 -32.72 -20.14 64.66
N LYS A 315 -31.75 -19.48 64.01
CA LYS A 315 -32.01 -18.46 62.96
C LYS A 315 -31.16 -18.58 61.68
N GLN A 316 -30.60 -19.76 61.40
CA GLN A 316 -29.97 -20.11 60.12
C GLN A 316 -30.35 -21.54 59.69
N ASP A 317 -31.53 -21.71 59.09
CA ASP A 317 -31.71 -22.42 57.80
C ASP A 317 -33.19 -22.78 57.50
N LYS A 318 -33.73 -22.12 56.47
CA LYS A 318 -34.72 -22.58 55.46
C LYS A 318 -35.06 -21.37 54.57
N ILE A 319 -34.45 -21.24 53.40
CA ILE A 319 -34.87 -21.91 52.15
C ILE A 319 -36.28 -21.49 51.73
N MET A 320 -36.36 -20.44 50.90
CA MET A 320 -37.35 -20.16 49.84
C MET A 320 -37.08 -18.75 49.27
N ALA A 321 -37.12 -18.48 47.96
CA ALA A 321 -36.96 -19.37 46.80
C ALA A 321 -36.53 -18.53 45.58
N ASN A 322 -35.28 -18.66 45.13
CA ASN A 322 -34.81 -18.04 43.88
C ASN A 322 -35.25 -18.90 42.69
N LEU A 323 -36.48 -18.71 42.20
CA LEU A 323 -37.05 -19.49 41.09
C LEU A 323 -38.12 -18.67 40.35
N GLY A 324 -37.68 -17.68 39.57
CA GLY A 324 -38.56 -16.73 38.88
C GLY A 324 -38.05 -16.18 37.54
N ALA A 325 -37.10 -16.86 36.89
CA ALA A 325 -36.40 -16.32 35.71
C ALA A 325 -36.00 -17.37 34.66
N MET A 326 -36.91 -18.28 34.26
CA MET A 326 -36.76 -19.10 33.05
C MET A 326 -38.11 -19.70 32.61
N LEU A 327 -38.76 -19.14 31.58
CA LEU A 327 -39.63 -19.85 30.61
C LEU A 327 -40.34 -18.91 29.61
N LYS A 328 -39.73 -18.71 28.44
CA LYS A 328 -40.24 -19.14 27.11
C LYS A 328 -39.61 -18.32 25.98
N THR A 329 -39.31 -19.01 24.89
CA THR A 329 -38.64 -18.46 23.71
C THR A 329 -39.25 -19.03 22.42
N GLN A 330 -39.37 -18.13 21.44
CA GLN A 330 -39.12 -18.35 20.00
C GLN A 330 -40.17 -18.97 19.05
N VAL A 331 -40.37 -18.21 17.97
CA VAL A 331 -40.30 -18.58 16.54
C VAL A 331 -41.60 -18.94 15.78
N GLU A 332 -41.64 -18.40 14.56
CA GLU A 332 -42.65 -18.50 13.51
C GLU A 332 -42.04 -19.24 12.30
N ASP A 333 -42.84 -20.03 11.55
CA ASP A 333 -42.92 -20.03 10.08
C ASP A 333 -43.65 -21.29 9.53
N GLU A 334 -44.46 -21.13 8.49
CA GLU A 334 -45.01 -22.24 7.68
C GLU A 334 -45.09 -21.87 6.17
N GLU A 335 -44.10 -22.26 5.38
CA GLU A 335 -44.19 -22.30 3.91
C GLU A 335 -43.94 -23.72 3.36
N PHE A 336 -44.95 -24.60 3.40
CA PHE A 336 -44.86 -25.89 2.69
C PHE A 336 -46.20 -26.52 2.27
N ARG A 337 -46.89 -25.96 1.26
CA ARG A 337 -48.11 -26.62 0.70
C ARG A 337 -48.45 -26.22 -0.74
N ILE A 338 -48.07 -27.07 -1.71
CA ILE A 338 -48.36 -26.90 -3.14
C ILE A 338 -48.97 -28.20 -3.73
N ALA A 339 -49.89 -28.03 -4.71
CA ALA A 339 -50.47 -29.01 -5.66
C ALA A 339 -51.44 -30.12 -5.14
N LYS A 340 -52.63 -30.23 -5.78
CA LYS A 340 -52.89 -31.13 -6.94
C LYS A 340 -54.37 -31.54 -7.17
N ALA A 341 -55.01 -31.02 -8.23
CA ALA A 341 -56.15 -31.61 -9.00
C ALA A 341 -56.41 -30.71 -10.25
N VAL A 342 -56.56 -31.09 -11.53
CA VAL A 342 -57.10 -32.26 -12.28
C VAL A 342 -58.60 -32.15 -12.63
N ALA A 343 -58.94 -31.87 -13.91
CA ALA A 343 -60.05 -32.47 -14.70
C ALA A 343 -60.27 -31.82 -16.10
N LYS A 344 -60.84 -32.60 -17.05
CA LYS A 344 -61.48 -32.23 -18.35
C LYS A 344 -60.63 -31.62 -19.50
N ASN A 345 -60.45 -32.37 -20.60
CA ASN A 345 -61.06 -32.10 -21.92
C ASN A 345 -60.59 -33.09 -23.01
N GLU A 346 -61.41 -34.09 -23.37
CA GLU A 346 -61.21 -34.93 -24.56
C GLU A 346 -62.53 -35.62 -24.98
N ALA A 347 -62.73 -35.83 -26.29
CA ALA A 347 -63.84 -36.53 -27.00
C ALA A 347 -64.87 -35.69 -27.79
N LYS A 348 -64.78 -35.70 -29.14
CA LYS A 348 -65.88 -35.69 -30.15
C LYS A 348 -65.35 -35.72 -31.59
N LEU A 349 -65.75 -36.71 -32.41
CA LEU A 349 -65.47 -36.79 -33.87
C LEU A 349 -66.35 -37.87 -34.57
N ALA A 350 -66.58 -37.72 -35.89
CA ALA A 350 -67.18 -38.66 -36.89
C ALA A 350 -68.73 -38.75 -37.10
N GLN A 351 -69.16 -38.58 -38.38
CA GLN A 351 -70.31 -39.20 -39.14
C GLN A 351 -70.67 -38.34 -40.41
N GLU A 352 -70.95 -38.93 -41.59
CA GLU A 352 -71.06 -38.16 -42.87
C GLU A 352 -71.95 -38.74 -44.04
N GLU A 353 -71.44 -38.99 -45.26
CA GLU A 353 -71.98 -38.48 -46.55
C GLU A 353 -73.08 -39.23 -47.36
N LEU A 354 -72.91 -40.53 -47.64
CA LEU A 354 -73.10 -41.14 -48.98
C LEU A 354 -74.45 -40.96 -49.75
N PHE A 355 -74.47 -40.20 -50.86
CA PHE A 355 -75.47 -40.33 -51.96
C PHE A 355 -74.98 -39.91 -53.37
N LYS A 356 -75.47 -40.54 -54.47
CA LYS A 356 -75.10 -40.29 -55.90
C LYS A 356 -76.22 -40.61 -56.92
N GLU A 357 -76.01 -40.34 -58.23
CA GLU A 357 -77.06 -40.21 -59.29
C GLU A 357 -77.18 -41.40 -60.29
N MET A 358 -78.28 -41.47 -61.07
CA MET A 358 -78.77 -42.65 -61.83
C MET A 358 -79.60 -42.24 -63.09
N LYS A 359 -79.04 -42.20 -64.32
CA LYS A 359 -79.51 -41.21 -65.35
C LYS A 359 -79.66 -41.55 -66.86
N PHE A 360 -78.95 -42.52 -67.46
CA PHE A 360 -78.25 -42.24 -68.75
C PHE A 360 -78.83 -42.72 -70.12
N ARG A 361 -80.03 -43.33 -70.26
CA ARG A 361 -80.25 -44.33 -71.35
C ARG A 361 -80.99 -43.95 -72.66
N LYS A 362 -81.32 -42.69 -73.00
CA LYS A 362 -82.38 -42.40 -74.02
C LYS A 362 -81.96 -41.93 -75.43
N GLU A 363 -80.67 -41.77 -75.71
CA GLU A 363 -80.18 -40.81 -76.74
C GLU A 363 -79.81 -41.41 -78.13
N LEU A 364 -80.19 -42.66 -78.41
CA LEU A 364 -79.49 -43.48 -79.43
C LEU A 364 -80.04 -43.42 -80.88
N GLY A 365 -81.22 -42.82 -81.11
CA GLY A 365 -81.99 -43.01 -82.36
C GLY A 365 -81.56 -42.16 -83.56
N ASP A 366 -81.52 -40.84 -83.40
CA ASP A 366 -81.39 -39.86 -84.50
C ASP A 366 -80.02 -39.87 -85.20
N ILE A 367 -79.06 -40.61 -84.63
CA ILE A 367 -77.68 -40.80 -85.06
C ILE A 367 -77.57 -41.31 -86.51
N HIS A 368 -78.56 -42.05 -87.03
CA HIS A 368 -78.39 -42.86 -88.24
C HIS A 368 -78.57 -42.13 -89.59
N LYS A 369 -79.43 -41.10 -89.72
CA LYS A 369 -79.59 -40.39 -91.01
C LYS A 369 -78.52 -39.32 -91.21
N HIS A 370 -78.21 -38.57 -90.16
CA HIS A 370 -77.02 -37.71 -90.06
C HIS A 370 -75.72 -38.40 -90.50
N ARG A 371 -75.64 -39.73 -90.32
CA ARG A 371 -74.48 -40.57 -90.65
C ARG A 371 -74.10 -40.60 -92.14
N LEU A 372 -75.03 -40.49 -93.09
CA LEU A 372 -74.72 -40.70 -94.52
C LEU A 372 -74.27 -39.43 -95.24
N GLU A 373 -74.98 -38.31 -95.09
CA GLU A 373 -74.51 -37.02 -95.66
C GLU A 373 -73.23 -36.54 -94.97
N THR A 374 -73.06 -36.83 -93.67
CA THR A 374 -71.75 -36.56 -93.05
C THR A 374 -70.64 -37.46 -93.57
N ILE A 375 -70.87 -38.65 -94.15
CA ILE A 375 -69.76 -39.44 -94.73
C ILE A 375 -69.15 -38.71 -95.94
N LYS A 376 -69.96 -38.33 -96.94
CA LYS A 376 -69.41 -37.61 -98.10
C LYS A 376 -68.77 -36.28 -97.73
N ARG A 377 -69.44 -35.49 -96.88
CA ARG A 377 -68.87 -34.22 -96.42
C ARG A 377 -67.56 -34.45 -95.65
N LYS A 378 -67.50 -35.49 -94.80
CA LYS A 378 -66.27 -35.91 -94.10
C LYS A 378 -65.17 -36.42 -95.02
N ASP A 379 -65.46 -36.96 -96.21
CA ASP A 379 -64.41 -37.43 -97.13
C ASP A 379 -63.75 -36.26 -97.88
N ASP A 380 -64.52 -35.24 -98.29
CA ASP A 380 -63.95 -33.99 -98.83
C ASP A 380 -63.30 -33.14 -97.73
N GLU A 381 -63.94 -33.01 -96.56
CA GLU A 381 -63.34 -32.39 -95.36
C GLU A 381 -62.07 -33.14 -94.94
N ARG A 382 -62.06 -34.49 -95.00
CA ARG A 382 -60.85 -35.30 -94.76
C ARG A 382 -59.75 -34.99 -95.76
N LEU A 383 -60.04 -34.86 -97.05
CA LEU A 383 -58.97 -34.68 -98.04
C LEU A 383 -58.30 -33.31 -97.85
N LEU A 384 -59.08 -32.28 -97.54
CA LEU A 384 -58.56 -30.96 -97.18
C LEU A 384 -57.80 -31.02 -95.84
N GLN A 385 -58.39 -31.59 -94.79
CA GLN A 385 -57.72 -31.81 -93.50
C GLN A 385 -56.43 -32.60 -93.66
N GLU A 386 -56.40 -33.67 -94.46
CA GLU A 386 -55.21 -34.45 -94.76
C GLU A 386 -54.11 -33.65 -95.49
N THR A 387 -54.42 -32.49 -96.09
CA THR A 387 -53.39 -31.57 -96.63
C THR A 387 -52.99 -30.50 -95.61
N GLU A 388 -53.96 -29.91 -94.91
CA GLU A 388 -53.74 -28.92 -93.84
C GLU A 388 -52.97 -29.54 -92.65
N ASP A 389 -53.29 -30.76 -92.24
CA ASP A 389 -52.57 -31.56 -91.24
C ASP A 389 -51.16 -31.91 -91.71
N LYS A 390 -50.93 -32.17 -93.01
CA LYS A 390 -49.58 -32.42 -93.53
C LYS A 390 -48.73 -31.14 -93.49
N GLU A 391 -49.30 -29.97 -93.75
CA GLU A 391 -48.60 -28.70 -93.54
C GLU A 391 -48.42 -28.36 -92.07
N LEU A 392 -49.46 -28.55 -91.25
CA LEU A 392 -49.43 -28.31 -89.80
C LEU A 392 -48.44 -29.25 -89.11
N MET A 393 -48.29 -30.49 -89.57
CA MET A 393 -47.30 -31.45 -89.08
C MET A 393 -45.88 -31.04 -89.48
N LYS A 394 -45.66 -30.52 -90.70
CA LYS A 394 -44.36 -29.93 -91.08
C LYS A 394 -44.02 -28.72 -90.19
N LYS A 395 -44.96 -27.77 -90.06
CA LYS A 395 -44.80 -26.58 -89.22
C LYS A 395 -44.55 -26.96 -87.76
N LYS A 396 -45.24 -27.98 -87.23
CA LYS A 396 -44.98 -28.58 -85.90
C LYS A 396 -43.58 -29.18 -85.80
N MET A 397 -43.16 -30.02 -86.76
CA MET A 397 -41.81 -30.58 -86.78
C MET A 397 -40.72 -29.50 -86.85
N GLU A 398 -40.94 -28.43 -87.61
CA GLU A 398 -40.03 -27.28 -87.68
C GLU A 398 -39.99 -26.50 -86.37
N THR A 399 -41.14 -26.26 -85.71
CA THR A 399 -41.16 -25.63 -84.37
C THR A 399 -40.59 -26.52 -83.29
N ASP A 400 -40.83 -27.83 -83.33
CA ASP A 400 -40.30 -28.80 -82.36
C ASP A 400 -38.78 -28.93 -82.50
N LEU A 401 -38.26 -28.91 -83.73
CA LEU A 401 -36.82 -28.91 -84.00
C LEU A 401 -36.17 -27.61 -83.51
N MET A 402 -36.77 -26.44 -83.79
CA MET A 402 -36.27 -25.17 -83.25
C MET A 402 -36.37 -25.11 -81.72
N TYR A 403 -37.43 -25.66 -81.12
CA TYR A 403 -37.59 -25.73 -79.67
C TYR A 403 -36.53 -26.64 -79.04
N GLN A 404 -36.27 -27.82 -79.60
CA GLN A 404 -35.19 -28.72 -79.15
C GLN A 404 -33.81 -28.06 -79.29
N MET A 405 -33.53 -27.37 -80.39
CA MET A 405 -32.28 -26.62 -80.56
C MET A 405 -32.14 -25.50 -79.51
N PHE A 406 -33.22 -24.75 -79.25
CA PHE A 406 -33.25 -23.72 -78.23
C PHE A 406 -33.09 -24.28 -76.81
N GLU A 407 -33.75 -25.39 -76.46
CA GLU A 407 -33.55 -26.06 -75.18
C GLU A 407 -32.11 -26.57 -75.01
N LEU A 408 -31.52 -27.17 -76.04
CA LEU A 408 -30.13 -27.61 -76.02
C LEU A 408 -29.15 -26.44 -75.83
N GLU A 409 -29.42 -25.29 -76.45
CA GLU A 409 -28.62 -24.07 -76.24
C GLU A 409 -28.81 -23.48 -74.84
N GLN A 410 -30.05 -23.34 -74.37
CA GLN A 410 -30.33 -22.87 -73.00
C GLN A 410 -29.74 -23.79 -71.94
N ASN A 411 -29.75 -25.11 -72.16
CA ASN A 411 -29.19 -26.08 -71.22
C ASN A 411 -27.65 -26.07 -71.25
N LYS A 412 -27.01 -25.89 -72.42
CA LYS A 412 -25.57 -25.58 -72.48
C LYS A 412 -25.23 -24.31 -71.71
N LEU A 413 -26.00 -23.23 -71.88
CA LEU A 413 -25.80 -21.96 -71.18
C LEU A 413 -26.01 -22.10 -69.65
N ARG A 414 -26.98 -22.91 -69.22
CA ARG A 414 -27.18 -23.28 -67.81
C ARG A 414 -25.98 -24.04 -67.25
N HIS A 415 -25.47 -25.05 -67.96
CA HIS A 415 -24.30 -25.81 -67.53
C HIS A 415 -23.05 -24.93 -67.43
N GLN A 416 -22.77 -24.08 -68.43
CA GLN A 416 -21.65 -23.13 -68.40
C GLN A 416 -21.71 -22.21 -67.16
N LYS A 417 -22.88 -21.63 -66.88
CA LYS A 417 -23.07 -20.78 -65.68
C LYS A 417 -22.90 -21.56 -64.38
N MET A 418 -23.34 -22.83 -64.31
CA MET A 418 -23.13 -23.68 -63.14
C MET A 418 -21.65 -24.07 -62.94
N ASP A 419 -20.92 -24.32 -64.02
CA ASP A 419 -19.47 -24.55 -63.98
C ASP A 419 -18.69 -23.30 -63.55
N GLU A 420 -19.11 -22.11 -64.00
CA GLU A 420 -18.54 -20.82 -63.55
C GLU A 420 -18.79 -20.58 -62.06
N ILE A 421 -20.03 -20.74 -61.60
CA ILE A 421 -20.40 -20.64 -60.18
C ILE A 421 -19.65 -21.69 -59.34
N SER A 422 -19.49 -22.91 -59.85
CA SER A 422 -18.71 -23.98 -59.20
C SER A 422 -17.23 -23.60 -59.05
N LYS A 423 -16.60 -23.04 -60.10
CA LYS A 423 -15.22 -22.54 -60.06
C LYS A 423 -15.05 -21.37 -59.08
N GLN A 424 -15.97 -20.41 -59.08
CA GLN A 424 -15.96 -19.28 -58.16
C GLN A 424 -16.12 -19.74 -56.70
N ASN A 425 -17.07 -20.65 -56.41
CA ASN A 425 -17.22 -21.24 -55.08
C ASN A 425 -15.97 -22.00 -54.65
N LEU A 426 -15.33 -22.77 -55.55
CA LEU A 426 -14.07 -23.46 -55.25
C LEU A 426 -12.95 -22.46 -54.90
N GLN A 427 -12.80 -21.38 -55.66
CA GLN A 427 -11.85 -20.30 -55.36
C GLN A 427 -12.12 -19.69 -53.97
N LEU A 428 -13.35 -19.27 -53.69
CA LEU A 428 -13.74 -18.70 -52.39
C LEU A 428 -13.52 -19.66 -51.21
N THR A 429 -13.73 -20.98 -51.39
CA THR A 429 -13.41 -21.95 -50.32
C THR A 429 -11.92 -22.14 -50.12
N ASN A 430 -11.08 -22.00 -51.14
CA ASN A 430 -9.64 -22.08 -51.02
C ASN A 430 -9.05 -20.80 -50.41
N GLU A 431 -9.53 -19.62 -50.81
CA GLU A 431 -9.20 -18.34 -50.17
C GLU A 431 -9.57 -18.34 -48.68
N ARG A 432 -10.75 -18.83 -48.31
CA ARG A 432 -11.14 -19.02 -46.91
C ARG A 432 -10.18 -19.94 -46.16
N LYS A 433 -9.84 -21.11 -46.71
CA LYS A 433 -8.88 -22.04 -46.08
C LYS A 433 -7.49 -21.41 -45.91
N ASP A 434 -7.03 -20.64 -46.88
CA ASP A 434 -5.71 -19.99 -46.81
C ASP A 434 -5.71 -18.78 -45.87
N LEU A 435 -6.81 -18.03 -45.77
CA LEU A 435 -7.01 -17.03 -44.74
C LEU A 435 -7.03 -17.66 -43.34
N GLU A 436 -7.75 -18.78 -43.17
CA GLU A 436 -7.81 -19.53 -41.91
C GLU A 436 -6.43 -20.07 -41.50
N LYS A 437 -5.63 -20.59 -42.45
CA LYS A 437 -4.22 -20.97 -42.21
C LYS A 437 -3.36 -19.77 -41.80
N ARG A 438 -3.55 -18.60 -42.43
CA ARG A 438 -2.81 -17.37 -42.08
C ARG A 438 -3.16 -16.88 -40.68
N ILE A 439 -4.45 -16.89 -40.30
CA ILE A 439 -4.91 -16.56 -38.95
C ILE A 439 -4.31 -17.55 -37.94
N LYS A 440 -4.51 -18.86 -38.13
CA LYS A 440 -3.94 -19.91 -37.28
C LYS A 440 -2.41 -19.91 -37.19
N LYS A 441 -1.71 -19.31 -38.16
CA LYS A 441 -0.27 -19.04 -38.06
C LYS A 441 -0.01 -17.77 -37.25
N ALA A 442 -0.67 -16.66 -37.54
CA ALA A 442 -0.54 -15.42 -36.79
C ALA A 442 -0.84 -15.60 -35.29
N ASP A 443 -1.85 -16.40 -34.94
CA ASP A 443 -2.19 -16.75 -33.55
C ASP A 443 -1.03 -17.49 -32.87
N LYS A 444 -0.39 -18.45 -33.56
CA LYS A 444 0.79 -19.18 -33.06
C LYS A 444 2.02 -18.27 -32.96
N ASP A 445 2.29 -17.49 -34.00
CA ASP A 445 3.39 -16.52 -34.06
C ASP A 445 3.20 -15.40 -33.00
N PHE A 446 1.97 -15.16 -32.52
CA PHE A 446 1.64 -14.25 -31.42
C PHE A 446 1.88 -14.93 -30.06
N VAL A 447 1.26 -16.09 -29.80
CA VAL A 447 1.43 -16.84 -28.54
C VAL A 447 2.89 -17.21 -28.30
N GLN A 448 3.65 -17.54 -29.35
CA GLN A 448 5.10 -17.76 -29.23
C GLN A 448 5.83 -16.50 -28.76
N LYS A 449 5.53 -15.32 -29.32
CA LYS A 449 6.17 -14.04 -28.91
C LYS A 449 5.78 -13.63 -27.50
N GLU A 450 4.54 -13.91 -27.08
CA GLU A 450 4.07 -13.65 -25.72
C GLU A 450 4.78 -14.56 -24.71
N MET A 451 4.99 -15.84 -25.04
CA MET A 451 5.86 -16.73 -24.26
C MET A 451 7.32 -16.29 -24.28
N GLU A 452 7.88 -15.85 -25.42
CA GLU A 452 9.25 -15.33 -25.51
C GLU A 452 9.44 -14.06 -24.66
N LEU A 453 8.44 -13.17 -24.62
CA LEU A 453 8.42 -11.99 -23.77
C LEU A 453 8.34 -12.36 -22.29
N MET A 454 7.43 -13.26 -21.90
CA MET A 454 7.33 -13.76 -20.53
C MET A 454 8.65 -14.41 -20.07
N ASN A 455 9.25 -15.28 -20.89
CA ASN A 455 10.56 -15.87 -20.62
C ASN A 455 11.70 -14.83 -20.50
N LEU A 456 11.54 -13.63 -21.07
CA LEU A 456 12.49 -12.53 -20.94
C LEU A 456 12.26 -11.71 -19.66
N GLU A 457 11.01 -11.47 -19.29
CA GLU A 457 10.64 -10.84 -18.01
C GLU A 457 11.03 -11.71 -16.82
N ASP A 458 10.83 -13.03 -16.93
CA ASP A 458 11.20 -14.01 -15.91
C ASP A 458 12.70 -13.98 -15.65
N LYS A 459 13.53 -13.98 -16.72
CA LYS A 459 14.99 -13.81 -16.60
C LYS A 459 15.40 -12.45 -16.03
N GLN A 460 14.72 -11.36 -16.39
CA GLN A 460 14.98 -10.05 -15.79
C GLN A 460 14.67 -10.04 -14.29
N PHE A 461 13.62 -10.74 -13.86
CA PHE A 461 13.29 -10.94 -12.45
C PHE A 461 14.33 -11.84 -11.74
N GLU A 462 14.77 -12.94 -12.35
CA GLU A 462 15.82 -13.82 -11.81
C GLU A 462 17.15 -13.08 -11.64
N ASP A 463 17.61 -12.35 -12.67
CA ASP A 463 18.82 -11.52 -12.63
C ASP A 463 18.72 -10.43 -11.56
N TYR A 464 17.56 -9.79 -11.43
CA TYR A 464 17.31 -8.77 -10.41
C TYR A 464 17.33 -9.36 -9.00
N ALA A 465 16.55 -10.43 -8.77
CA ALA A 465 16.44 -11.10 -7.48
C ALA A 465 17.78 -11.67 -7.01
N THR A 466 18.55 -12.28 -7.91
CA THR A 466 19.89 -12.80 -7.64
C THR A 466 20.85 -11.68 -7.24
N ARG A 467 20.90 -10.57 -7.99
CA ARG A 467 21.72 -9.40 -7.63
C ARG A 467 21.35 -8.80 -6.26
N VAL A 468 20.05 -8.73 -5.92
CA VAL A 468 19.60 -8.26 -4.59
C VAL A 468 19.97 -9.25 -3.48
N ILE A 469 19.83 -10.56 -3.73
CA ILE A 469 20.24 -11.62 -2.80
C ILE A 469 21.74 -11.60 -2.55
N ASP A 470 22.57 -11.46 -3.58
CA ASP A 470 24.03 -11.45 -3.45
C ASP A 470 24.54 -10.15 -2.81
N TYR A 471 23.92 -9.01 -3.14
CA TYR A 471 24.16 -7.75 -2.45
C TYR A 471 23.86 -7.86 -0.95
N LEU A 472 22.68 -8.34 -0.57
CA LEU A 472 22.33 -8.49 0.84
C LEU A 472 23.13 -9.59 1.56
N GLY A 473 23.52 -10.65 0.85
CA GLY A 473 24.38 -11.72 1.38
C GLY A 473 25.80 -11.22 1.69
N THR A 474 26.42 -10.50 0.76
CA THR A 474 27.74 -9.85 0.98
C THR A 474 27.70 -8.80 2.08
N HIS A 475 26.56 -8.13 2.27
CA HIS A 475 26.34 -7.16 3.34
C HIS A 475 25.84 -7.78 4.67
N GLY A 476 25.87 -9.11 4.81
CA GLY A 476 25.59 -9.80 6.07
C GLY A 476 24.14 -9.74 6.54
N ARG A 477 23.17 -9.61 5.62
CA ARG A 477 21.73 -9.74 5.92
C ARG A 477 21.27 -11.18 5.72
N ASN A 478 20.22 -11.57 6.44
CA ASN A 478 19.63 -12.90 6.30
C ASN A 478 18.85 -13.03 4.97
N THR A 479 19.48 -13.59 3.94
CA THR A 479 18.88 -13.77 2.60
C THR A 479 17.87 -14.92 2.48
N HIS A 480 17.67 -15.73 3.53
CA HIS A 480 16.81 -16.91 3.46
C HIS A 480 15.35 -16.62 3.03
N PRO A 481 14.67 -15.57 3.50
CA PRO A 481 13.30 -15.25 3.06
C PRO A 481 13.20 -14.96 1.56
N MET A 482 14.15 -14.21 1.01
CA MET A 482 14.20 -13.92 -0.43
C MET A 482 14.51 -15.17 -1.24
N LYS A 483 15.46 -16.01 -0.80
CA LYS A 483 15.77 -17.29 -1.44
C LYS A 483 14.57 -18.25 -1.43
N LYS A 484 13.77 -18.25 -0.35
CA LYS A 484 12.50 -18.99 -0.29
C LYS A 484 11.50 -18.46 -1.32
N VAL A 485 11.23 -17.15 -1.34
CA VAL A 485 10.30 -16.57 -2.33
C VAL A 485 10.77 -16.80 -3.76
N LEU A 486 12.07 -16.68 -4.03
CA LEU A 486 12.63 -16.97 -5.35
C LEU A 486 12.37 -18.42 -5.75
N ASN A 487 12.62 -19.39 -4.86
CA ASN A 487 12.29 -20.81 -5.11
C ASN A 487 10.78 -21.07 -5.24
N ASP A 488 9.93 -20.34 -4.52
CA ASP A 488 8.47 -20.46 -4.58
C ASP A 488 7.84 -19.77 -5.82
N VAL A 489 8.57 -18.84 -6.46
CA VAL A 489 8.16 -18.16 -7.72
C VAL A 489 8.79 -18.82 -8.96
N ILE A 490 10.04 -19.29 -8.89
CA ILE A 490 10.70 -20.09 -9.95
C ILE A 490 10.12 -21.52 -10.02
N LYS A 491 9.48 -22.01 -8.94
CA LYS A 491 8.73 -23.28 -8.91
C LYS A 491 7.86 -23.39 -10.15
N PRO A 492 8.23 -24.24 -11.13
CA PRO A 492 7.80 -24.00 -12.48
C PRO A 492 6.34 -24.41 -12.68
N ILE A 493 5.67 -23.69 -13.59
CA ILE A 493 4.34 -24.02 -14.11
C ILE A 493 4.35 -25.37 -14.90
N ASN A 494 5.50 -26.05 -14.98
CA ASN A 494 5.71 -27.41 -15.51
C ASN A 494 4.98 -28.53 -14.73
N LEU A 495 4.22 -28.21 -13.67
CA LEU A 495 3.26 -29.13 -13.04
C LEU A 495 1.78 -28.80 -13.38
N ILE A 496 1.53 -27.73 -14.15
CA ILE A 496 0.29 -27.54 -14.87
C ILE A 496 0.42 -28.31 -16.20
N ASP A 497 -0.14 -29.53 -16.18
CA ASP A 497 -0.39 -30.43 -17.32
C ASP A 497 -0.65 -29.64 -18.62
N GLU A 498 -0.03 -30.04 -19.74
CA GLU A 498 -0.14 -29.36 -21.05
C GLU A 498 -1.60 -29.10 -21.45
N ARG A 499 -2.51 -29.99 -21.04
CA ARG A 499 -3.96 -29.88 -21.20
C ARG A 499 -4.56 -28.62 -20.55
N SER A 500 -4.02 -28.20 -19.41
CA SER A 500 -4.48 -27.06 -18.62
C SER A 500 -3.84 -25.75 -19.09
N GLN A 501 -2.58 -25.75 -19.56
CA GLN A 501 -2.01 -24.60 -20.26
C GLN A 501 -2.82 -24.29 -21.53
N ALA A 502 -3.15 -25.32 -22.32
CA ALA A 502 -4.05 -25.21 -23.47
C ALA A 502 -5.49 -24.77 -23.08
N ALA A 503 -5.92 -24.99 -21.84
CA ALA A 503 -7.21 -24.53 -21.34
C ALA A 503 -7.19 -23.03 -20.94
N GLN A 504 -6.10 -22.54 -20.33
CA GLN A 504 -5.95 -21.11 -20.00
C GLN A 504 -5.79 -20.27 -21.27
N ILE A 505 -5.01 -20.73 -22.26
CA ILE A 505 -4.90 -20.08 -23.58
C ILE A 505 -6.28 -20.04 -24.28
N LYS A 506 -7.04 -21.15 -24.25
CA LYS A 506 -8.44 -21.14 -24.74
C LYS A 506 -9.31 -20.13 -24.00
N LYS A 507 -9.16 -20.00 -22.68
CA LYS A 507 -9.99 -19.08 -21.88
C LYS A 507 -9.76 -17.63 -22.29
N HIS A 508 -8.50 -17.20 -22.43
CA HIS A 508 -8.17 -15.89 -23.02
C HIS A 508 -8.71 -15.70 -24.44
N LEU A 509 -8.83 -16.77 -25.24
CA LEU A 509 -9.40 -16.73 -26.59
C LEU A 509 -10.93 -16.54 -26.62
N TYR A 510 -11.64 -16.85 -25.52
CA TYR A 510 -13.10 -16.72 -25.40
C TYR A 510 -13.55 -15.53 -24.53
N ASP A 511 -12.72 -15.07 -23.60
CA ASP A 511 -13.03 -13.94 -22.70
C ASP A 511 -12.78 -12.56 -23.34
N VAL A 512 -12.40 -12.47 -24.62
CA VAL A 512 -12.38 -11.20 -25.38
C VAL A 512 -13.82 -10.80 -25.76
N PRO A 513 -14.39 -9.71 -25.21
CA PRO A 513 -15.73 -9.28 -25.57
C PRO A 513 -15.76 -8.86 -27.04
N SER A 514 -16.75 -9.37 -27.79
CA SER A 514 -16.92 -9.05 -29.20
C SER A 514 -17.27 -7.56 -29.36
N ASN A 515 -16.30 -6.74 -29.75
CA ASN A 515 -16.45 -5.30 -30.01
C ASN A 515 -17.33 -5.03 -31.26
N LYS A 516 -18.63 -5.30 -31.13
CA LYS A 516 -19.67 -4.99 -32.12
C LYS A 516 -20.30 -3.61 -31.95
N ASN A 517 -19.95 -2.91 -30.87
CA ASN A 517 -20.40 -1.54 -30.58
C ASN A 517 -19.30 -0.50 -30.83
N LEU A 518 -18.67 -0.54 -32.01
CA LEU A 518 -18.11 0.66 -32.62
C LEU A 518 -19.21 1.34 -33.43
N GLY A 519 -20.08 2.07 -32.72
CA GLY A 519 -21.11 2.90 -33.35
C GLY A 519 -20.46 4.06 -34.11
N PHE A 520 -20.89 4.28 -35.35
CA PHE A 520 -20.55 5.49 -36.09
C PHE A 520 -21.24 6.70 -35.44
N MET A 521 -20.43 7.71 -35.09
CA MET A 521 -20.79 9.13 -34.97
C MET A 521 -19.69 9.94 -35.63
#